data_AF-A0A8S0X4A1-F1
#
_entry.id   AF-A0A8S0X4A1-F1
#
_cell.length_a   1.000
_cell.length_b   1.000
_cell.length_c   1.000
_cell.angle_alpha   90.00
_cell.angle_beta   90.00
_cell.angle_gamma   90.00
#
_symmetry.space_group_name_H-M   'P 1'
#
loop_
_entity.id
_entity.type
_entity.pdbx_description
1 polymer ?
#
loop_
_entity_poly.entity_id
_entity_poly.type
_entity_poly.pdbx_seq_one_letter_code
_entity_poly.pdbx_strand_id
1 'polypeptide(L)'
;MKFTNIVAVISSVAALLSGTVSVVLPGADTPLFYLVASSPSASANLLPLRIEGGTNGYSTLTGSSPIGQFYFYQGRLRAHDPDGSTVLQYYMPFLSSQLTSTGCTTYGGIKFIPGPSTNKCGRYEYFQIQSNTENSQLGAKLVFNYVGGFYACGSGQDVWYKVDAADGPTECSPIELYTVPVTV
;
A
#
# COMPACT_ATOMS: atom_id res chain seq x y z
N MET A 1 -47.65 -30.73 -36.00
CA MET A 1 -47.06 -30.54 -34.65
C MET A 1 -45.79 -31.36 -34.57
N LYS A 2 -44.63 -30.72 -34.51
CA LYS A 2 -43.31 -31.33 -34.27
C LYS A 2 -42.69 -30.54 -33.12
N PHE A 3 -42.53 -31.19 -31.97
CA PHE A 3 -41.77 -30.68 -30.85
C PHE A 3 -40.29 -30.89 -31.18
N THR A 4 -39.53 -29.81 -31.32
CA THR A 4 -38.08 -29.86 -31.50
C THR A 4 -37.42 -29.18 -30.32
N ASN A 5 -37.12 -30.01 -29.32
CA ASN A 5 -35.92 -30.03 -28.49
C ASN A 5 -35.26 -28.69 -28.13
N ILE A 6 -35.54 -28.24 -26.90
CA ILE A 6 -34.65 -27.41 -26.10
C ILE A 6 -33.48 -28.31 -25.68
N VAL A 7 -32.32 -28.15 -26.34
CA VAL A 7 -31.05 -28.71 -25.86
C VAL A 7 -30.16 -27.56 -25.45
N ALA A 8 -29.84 -27.60 -24.15
CA ALA A 8 -28.90 -26.79 -23.41
C ALA A 8 -27.66 -26.37 -24.21
N VAL A 9 -27.42 -25.07 -24.27
CA VAL A 9 -26.07 -24.50 -24.39
C VAL A 9 -25.70 -23.99 -23.00
N ILE A 10 -25.35 -24.91 -22.10
CA ILE A 10 -24.59 -24.60 -20.89
C ILE A 10 -23.24 -25.25 -21.10
N SER A 11 -22.32 -24.53 -21.74
CA SER A 11 -20.91 -24.91 -21.76
C SER A 11 -20.07 -23.65 -21.84
N SER A 12 -19.13 -23.56 -20.90
CA SER A 12 -17.91 -22.75 -20.92
C SER A 12 -17.94 -21.37 -20.23
N VAL A 13 -18.31 -21.33 -18.95
CA VAL A 13 -17.71 -20.35 -17.99
C VAL A 13 -17.17 -21.13 -16.79
N ALA A 14 -16.25 -22.05 -17.04
CA ALA A 14 -15.59 -22.83 -15.98
C ALA A 14 -14.09 -23.04 -16.29
N ALA A 15 -13.48 -22.10 -16.99
CA ALA A 15 -12.04 -22.05 -17.23
C ALA A 15 -11.61 -20.60 -17.06
N LEU A 16 -11.26 -20.24 -15.82
CA LEU A 16 -10.43 -19.08 -15.42
C LEU A 16 -10.29 -18.96 -13.89
N LEU A 17 -10.70 -19.97 -13.10
CA LEU A 17 -10.13 -20.18 -11.77
C LEU A 17 -8.76 -20.85 -11.92
N SER A 18 -7.85 -20.20 -12.63
CA SER A 18 -6.43 -20.45 -12.42
C SER A 18 -6.19 -19.98 -10.98
N GLY A 19 -6.15 -20.92 -10.04
CA GLY A 19 -5.94 -20.62 -8.63
C GLY A 19 -4.57 -19.98 -8.49
N THR A 20 -4.53 -18.64 -8.49
CA THR A 20 -3.33 -17.90 -8.16
C THR A 20 -3.02 -18.18 -6.71
N VAL A 21 -1.91 -18.88 -6.45
CA VAL A 21 -1.47 -19.10 -5.08
C VAL A 21 -0.84 -17.81 -4.60
N SER A 22 -1.42 -17.18 -3.59
CA SER A 22 -0.80 -16.03 -2.95
C SER A 22 0.41 -16.48 -2.14
N VAL A 23 1.50 -15.72 -2.21
CA VAL A 23 2.71 -16.02 -1.43
C VAL A 23 2.47 -15.69 0.04
N VAL A 24 2.65 -16.65 0.95
CA VAL A 24 2.55 -16.42 2.40
C VAL A 24 3.91 -16.65 3.02
N LEU A 25 4.49 -15.60 3.62
CA LEU A 25 5.75 -15.73 4.36
C LEU A 25 5.53 -16.51 5.67
N PRO A 26 6.50 -17.30 6.14
CA PRO A 26 6.39 -18.01 7.41
C PRO A 26 6.02 -17.09 8.57
N GLY A 27 4.91 -17.40 9.25
CA GLY A 27 4.41 -16.65 10.40
C GLY A 27 3.67 -15.34 10.07
N ALA A 28 3.54 -14.95 8.80
CA ALA A 28 2.75 -13.78 8.42
C ALA A 28 1.25 -14.01 8.67
N ASP A 29 0.55 -12.97 9.11
CA ASP A 29 -0.90 -12.98 9.33
C ASP A 29 -1.66 -12.85 8.00
N THR A 30 -1.02 -12.30 6.97
CA THR A 30 -1.59 -12.12 5.63
C THR A 30 -0.64 -12.65 4.56
N PRO A 31 -1.15 -13.05 3.39
CA PRO A 31 -0.31 -13.18 2.19
C PRO A 31 0.39 -11.88 1.84
N LEU A 32 1.44 -11.97 1.02
CA LEU A 32 2.09 -10.81 0.42
C LEU A 32 1.12 -10.08 -0.50
N PHE A 33 1.18 -8.75 -0.45
CA PHE A 33 0.43 -7.86 -1.33
C PHE A 33 1.28 -6.66 -1.74
N TYR A 34 1.00 -6.12 -2.92
CA TYR A 34 1.42 -4.79 -3.33
C TYR A 34 0.46 -3.74 -2.78
N LEU A 35 0.94 -2.52 -2.59
CA LEU A 35 0.08 -1.35 -2.41
C LEU A 35 0.05 -0.56 -3.72
N VAL A 36 -1.13 -0.35 -4.28
CA VAL A 36 -1.31 0.36 -5.56
C VAL A 36 -2.16 1.60 -5.32
N ALA A 37 -1.68 2.75 -5.80
CA ALA A 37 -2.37 4.01 -5.66
C ALA A 37 -3.57 4.11 -6.60
N SER A 38 -4.68 4.63 -6.09
CA SER A 38 -5.82 5.15 -6.84
C SER A 38 -5.88 6.65 -6.60
N SER A 39 -5.97 7.45 -7.66
CA SER A 39 -5.96 8.91 -7.56
C SER A 39 -6.80 9.56 -8.66
N PRO A 40 -7.46 10.70 -8.41
CA PRO A 40 -8.00 11.54 -9.47
C PRO A 40 -6.91 12.14 -10.37
N SER A 41 -5.65 12.21 -9.89
CA SER A 41 -4.53 12.67 -10.71
C SER A 41 -3.96 11.52 -11.54
N ALA A 42 -3.97 11.69 -12.87
CA ALA A 42 -3.46 10.67 -13.79
C ALA A 42 -2.00 10.29 -13.54
N SER A 43 -1.17 11.23 -13.06
CA SER A 43 0.26 10.98 -12.80
C SER A 43 0.52 10.14 -11.56
N ALA A 44 -0.49 9.94 -10.70
CA ALA A 44 -0.40 9.19 -9.45
C ALA A 44 -1.35 7.97 -9.42
N ASN A 45 -2.10 7.73 -10.49
CA ASN A 45 -3.15 6.71 -10.52
C ASN A 45 -2.62 5.37 -11.06
N LEU A 46 -3.04 4.27 -10.42
CA LEU A 46 -2.66 2.89 -10.74
C LEU A 46 -1.16 2.63 -10.72
N LEU A 47 -0.43 3.35 -9.87
CA LEU A 47 1.00 3.18 -9.68
C LEU A 47 1.31 2.41 -8.39
N PRO A 48 2.26 1.46 -8.42
CA PRO A 48 2.63 0.70 -7.24
C PRO A 48 3.51 1.53 -6.29
N LEU A 49 3.32 1.33 -5.00
CA LEU A 49 4.16 1.91 -3.96
C LEU A 49 5.53 1.24 -3.94
N ARG A 50 6.58 2.04 -4.03
CA ARG A 50 7.97 1.62 -3.79
C ARG A 50 8.38 2.06 -2.40
N ILE A 51 9.13 1.20 -1.71
CA ILE A 51 9.51 1.46 -0.31
C ILE A 51 10.55 2.59 -0.18
N GLU A 52 11.29 2.85 -1.27
CA GLU A 52 12.32 3.88 -1.40
C GLU A 52 12.37 4.42 -2.84
N GLY A 53 13.25 5.39 -3.09
CA GLY A 53 13.45 6.04 -4.39
C GLY A 53 12.89 7.46 -4.49
N GLY A 54 12.11 7.89 -3.49
CA GLY A 54 11.63 9.26 -3.35
C GLY A 54 12.66 10.19 -2.72
N THR A 55 12.31 11.48 -2.62
CA THR A 55 13.18 12.50 -2.01
C THR A 55 13.53 12.10 -0.57
N ASN A 56 14.78 12.25 -0.16
CA ASN A 56 15.26 11.89 1.19
C ASN A 56 14.97 10.43 1.60
N GLY A 57 14.82 9.51 0.63
CA GLY A 57 14.49 8.10 0.89
C GLY A 57 13.05 7.89 1.35
N TYR A 58 12.13 8.78 0.97
CA TYR A 58 10.69 8.53 1.11
C TYR A 58 10.23 7.45 0.14
N SER A 59 9.11 6.82 0.48
CA SER A 59 8.36 5.97 -0.44
C SER A 59 7.77 6.82 -1.56
N THR A 60 7.68 6.24 -2.75
CA THR A 60 7.28 6.94 -3.97
C THR A 60 6.41 6.05 -4.84
N LEU A 61 5.57 6.66 -5.67
CA LEU A 61 4.83 5.98 -6.73
C LEU A 61 5.59 5.90 -8.06
N THR A 62 6.72 6.60 -8.18
CA THR A 62 7.53 6.66 -9.41
C THR A 62 8.95 6.16 -9.17
N GLY A 63 9.82 6.25 -10.17
CA GLY A 63 11.20 5.77 -10.08
C GLY A 63 11.37 4.29 -10.42
N SER A 64 12.59 3.79 -10.18
CA SER A 64 13.07 2.48 -10.63
C SER A 64 13.40 1.48 -9.52
N SER A 65 13.34 1.88 -8.24
CA SER A 65 13.55 0.96 -7.11
C SER A 65 12.51 -0.16 -7.11
N PRO A 66 12.76 -1.32 -6.49
CA PRO A 66 11.80 -2.41 -6.46
C PRO A 66 10.41 -1.99 -5.93
N ILE A 67 9.37 -2.61 -6.48
CA ILE A 67 8.00 -2.43 -5.95
C ILE A 67 7.94 -3.05 -4.56
N GLY A 68 7.37 -2.32 -3.60
CA GLY A 68 7.21 -2.82 -2.24
C GLY A 68 6.25 -3.99 -2.18
N GLN A 69 6.70 -5.09 -1.57
CA GLN A 69 5.85 -6.21 -1.18
C GLN A 69 5.60 -6.13 0.33
N PHE A 70 4.34 -6.20 0.73
CA PHE A 70 3.91 -5.93 2.11
C PHE A 70 3.14 -7.11 2.69
N TYR A 71 3.16 -7.22 4.01
CA TYR A 71 2.40 -8.21 4.77
C TYR A 71 2.14 -7.70 6.18
N PHE A 72 1.18 -8.31 6.87
CA PHE A 72 1.01 -8.13 8.32
C PHE A 72 1.67 -9.28 9.07
N TYR A 73 2.30 -8.94 10.19
CA TYR A 73 2.82 -9.91 11.17
C TYR A 73 2.57 -9.37 12.57
N GLN A 74 1.88 -10.15 13.39
CA GLN A 74 1.38 -9.74 14.71
C GLN A 74 0.59 -8.43 14.65
N GLY A 75 -0.26 -8.28 13.64
CA GLY A 75 -1.12 -7.11 13.44
C GLY A 75 -0.38 -5.83 13.00
N ARG A 76 0.91 -5.92 12.66
CA ARG A 76 1.73 -4.78 12.22
C ARG A 76 2.10 -4.93 10.76
N LEU A 77 1.91 -3.86 9.98
CA LEU A 77 2.36 -3.78 8.59
C LEU A 77 3.89 -3.85 8.53
N ARG A 78 4.41 -4.62 7.57
CA ARG A 78 5.83 -4.76 7.25
C ARG A 78 6.01 -4.74 5.74
N ALA A 79 7.16 -4.25 5.29
CA ALA A 79 7.62 -4.50 3.93
C ALA A 79 8.68 -5.60 3.92
N HIS A 80 8.54 -6.50 2.95
CA HIS A 80 9.52 -7.54 2.65
C HIS A 80 10.77 -6.90 2.03
N ASP A 81 11.94 -7.40 2.44
CA ASP A 81 13.22 -6.95 1.89
C ASP A 81 13.33 -7.31 0.40
N PRO A 82 13.42 -6.32 -0.50
CA PRO A 82 13.47 -6.57 -1.93
C PRO A 82 14.77 -7.25 -2.39
N ASP A 83 15.84 -7.20 -1.58
CA ASP A 83 17.13 -7.81 -1.91
C ASP A 83 17.20 -9.30 -1.53
N GLY A 84 16.14 -9.85 -0.93
CA GLY A 84 16.02 -11.28 -0.65
C GLY A 84 17.03 -11.81 0.36
N SER A 85 17.54 -10.95 1.26
CA SER A 85 18.44 -11.38 2.32
C SER A 85 17.79 -12.49 3.15
N THR A 86 18.53 -13.59 3.35
CA THR A 86 18.07 -14.77 4.13
C THR A 86 17.95 -14.49 5.62
N VAL A 87 18.40 -13.31 6.08
CA VAL A 87 18.12 -12.82 7.42
C VAL A 87 16.75 -12.15 7.36
N LEU A 88 15.87 -12.42 8.33
CA LEU A 88 14.54 -11.83 8.51
C LEU A 88 14.58 -10.29 8.65
N GLN A 89 15.13 -9.59 7.67
CA GLN A 89 15.10 -8.15 7.54
C GLN A 89 13.74 -7.81 6.94
N TYR A 90 12.98 -7.11 7.75
CA TYR A 90 11.73 -6.50 7.34
C TYR A 90 11.89 -5.01 7.58
N TYR A 91 11.25 -4.22 6.74
CA TYR A 91 11.21 -2.79 6.92
C TYR A 91 9.90 -2.41 7.60
N MET A 92 10.01 -1.60 8.66
CA MET A 92 8.85 -1.09 9.36
C MET A 92 8.38 0.20 8.69
N PRO A 93 7.06 0.37 8.45
CA PRO A 93 6.54 1.64 8.00
C PRO A 93 6.83 2.70 9.06
N PHE A 94 7.21 3.88 8.60
CA PHE A 94 7.64 4.99 9.43
C PHE A 94 7.12 6.29 8.84
N LEU A 95 6.26 6.96 9.59
CA LEU A 95 5.81 8.29 9.25
C LEU A 95 6.79 9.32 9.83
N SER A 96 7.51 10.01 8.94
CA SER A 96 8.54 10.99 9.29
C SER A 96 7.95 12.37 9.56
N SER A 97 7.18 12.51 10.63
CA SER A 97 6.72 13.83 11.12
C SER A 97 7.88 14.66 11.69
N GLN A 98 7.71 15.97 11.68
CA GLN A 98 8.75 16.93 12.07
C GLN A 98 8.45 17.57 13.40
N LEU A 99 9.48 17.92 14.16
CA LEU A 99 9.33 18.71 15.39
C LEU A 99 9.24 20.20 15.03
N THR A 100 8.22 20.87 15.55
CA THR A 100 7.98 22.31 15.41
C THR A 100 7.98 22.99 16.79
N SER A 101 7.84 24.32 16.83
CA SER A 101 7.73 25.06 18.09
C SER A 101 6.51 24.70 18.93
N THR A 102 5.47 24.13 18.32
CA THR A 102 4.21 23.71 18.99
C THR A 102 4.11 22.21 19.20
N GLY A 103 5.13 21.42 18.82
CA GLY A 103 5.14 19.96 18.94
C GLY A 103 5.36 19.26 17.59
N CYS A 104 5.01 17.98 17.52
CA CYS A 104 5.16 17.19 16.31
C CYS A 104 4.10 17.52 15.26
N THR A 105 4.48 17.61 14.00
CA THR A 105 3.53 17.79 12.89
C THR A 105 2.53 16.63 12.81
N THR A 106 1.31 16.95 12.38
CA THR A 106 0.22 15.98 12.13
C THR A 106 0.45 15.18 10.85
N TYR A 107 1.27 15.67 9.92
CA TYR A 107 1.63 15.05 8.65
C TYR A 107 3.08 14.54 8.62
N GLY A 108 3.45 13.77 7.61
CA GLY A 108 4.83 13.32 7.37
C GLY A 108 4.98 12.50 6.09
N GLY A 109 6.21 12.40 5.58
CA GLY A 109 6.55 11.49 4.48
C GLY A 109 6.64 10.06 5.00
N ILE A 110 6.17 9.09 4.21
CA ILE A 110 6.27 7.68 4.54
C ILE A 110 7.65 7.16 4.16
N LYS A 111 8.25 6.38 5.06
CA LYS A 111 9.46 5.60 4.82
C LYS A 111 9.23 4.16 5.26
N PHE A 112 10.05 3.26 4.76
CA PHE A 112 10.20 1.92 5.31
C PHE A 112 11.65 1.78 5.75
N ILE A 113 11.87 1.54 7.04
CA ILE A 113 13.21 1.52 7.62
C ILE A 113 13.51 0.17 8.32
N PRO A 114 14.76 -0.32 8.26
CA PRO A 114 15.12 -1.65 8.76
C PRO A 114 15.28 -1.70 10.30
N GLY A 115 14.98 -0.60 11.01
CA GLY A 115 15.22 -0.49 12.44
C GLY A 115 14.65 0.80 13.03
N PRO A 116 14.90 1.06 14.32
CA PRO A 116 14.40 2.26 14.99
C PRO A 116 15.08 3.53 14.46
N SER A 117 14.32 4.61 14.47
CA SER A 117 14.68 5.98 14.09
C SER A 117 14.95 6.82 15.33
N THR A 118 15.86 7.78 15.18
CA THR A 118 16.16 8.81 16.19
C THR A 118 15.17 9.98 16.16
N ASN A 119 14.28 10.05 15.17
CA ASN A 119 13.27 11.08 15.08
C ASN A 119 12.17 10.86 16.14
N LYS A 120 12.15 11.73 17.15
CA LYS A 120 11.20 11.70 18.27
C LYS A 120 9.74 11.91 17.87
N CYS A 121 9.49 12.52 16.70
CA CYS A 121 8.15 12.70 16.14
C CYS A 121 7.75 11.58 15.18
N GLY A 122 8.62 10.61 14.96
CA GLY A 122 8.37 9.47 14.10
C GLY A 122 7.27 8.56 14.63
N ARG A 123 6.43 8.04 13.74
CA ARG A 123 5.32 7.14 14.10
C ARG A 123 5.40 5.85 13.29
N TYR A 124 5.42 4.70 13.98
CA TYR A 124 5.49 3.37 13.35
C TYR A 124 4.14 2.64 13.31
N GLU A 125 3.28 2.97 14.26
CA GLU A 125 2.08 2.19 14.56
C GLU A 125 0.87 2.81 13.87
N TYR A 126 -0.27 2.10 13.94
CA TYR A 126 -1.58 2.52 13.39
C TYR A 126 -1.78 2.36 11.88
N PHE A 127 -0.82 1.80 11.15
CA PHE A 127 -1.06 1.28 9.80
C PHE A 127 -1.94 0.04 9.87
N GLN A 128 -3.09 0.10 9.21
CA GLN A 128 -4.07 -0.99 9.16
C GLN A 128 -4.63 -1.11 7.74
N ILE A 129 -5.29 -2.23 7.47
CA ILE A 129 -6.09 -2.39 6.25
C ILE A 129 -7.57 -2.35 6.59
N GLN A 130 -8.32 -1.59 5.81
CA GLN A 130 -9.77 -1.50 5.88
C GLN A 130 -10.34 -2.14 4.62
N SER A 131 -11.17 -3.17 4.77
CA SER A 131 -11.87 -3.77 3.64
C SER A 131 -12.78 -2.74 2.98
N ASN A 132 -12.88 -2.80 1.64
CA ASN A 132 -13.84 -1.98 0.94
C ASN A 132 -15.25 -2.49 1.26
N THR A 133 -16.05 -1.67 1.94
CA THR A 133 -17.41 -2.03 2.38
C THR A 133 -18.39 -2.19 1.23
N GLU A 134 -18.12 -1.58 0.08
CA GLU A 134 -19.00 -1.59 -1.09
C GLU A 134 -18.72 -2.77 -2.03
N ASN A 135 -17.50 -3.31 -2.00
CA ASN A 135 -17.13 -4.47 -2.82
C ASN A 135 -16.01 -5.28 -2.17
N SER A 136 -16.37 -6.42 -1.58
CA SER A 136 -15.42 -7.36 -0.95
C SER A 136 -14.48 -8.07 -1.92
N GLN A 137 -14.69 -7.92 -3.24
CA GLN A 137 -13.77 -8.41 -4.26
C GLN A 137 -12.64 -7.41 -4.56
N LEU A 138 -12.83 -6.14 -4.20
CA LEU A 138 -11.76 -5.15 -4.28
C LEU A 138 -10.80 -5.33 -3.09
N GLY A 139 -9.52 -5.08 -3.33
CA GLY A 139 -8.50 -5.10 -2.28
C GLY A 139 -8.86 -4.20 -1.09
N ALA A 140 -8.25 -4.46 0.06
CA ALA A 140 -8.38 -3.59 1.22
C ALA A 140 -7.59 -2.29 1.01
N LYS A 141 -8.06 -1.18 1.59
CA LYS A 141 -7.35 0.10 1.59
C LYS A 141 -6.42 0.17 2.79
N LEU A 142 -5.18 0.61 2.59
CA LEU A 142 -4.30 1.00 3.68
C LEU A 142 -4.85 2.27 4.34
N VAL A 143 -4.90 2.29 5.66
CA VAL A 143 -5.30 3.43 6.47
C VAL A 143 -4.27 3.68 7.57
N PHE A 144 -4.20 4.92 8.04
CA PHE A 144 -3.39 5.29 9.19
C PHE A 144 -4.27 6.00 10.21
N ASN A 145 -4.52 5.35 11.35
CA ASN A 145 -5.32 5.88 12.46
C ASN A 145 -6.74 6.40 12.10
N TYR A 146 -7.27 6.12 10.89
CA TYR A 146 -8.62 6.49 10.42
C TYR A 146 -8.99 8.00 10.41
N VAL A 147 -8.03 8.91 10.57
CA VAL A 147 -8.32 10.37 10.65
C VAL A 147 -7.90 11.14 9.40
N GLY A 148 -6.76 10.80 8.80
CA GLY A 148 -6.20 11.52 7.65
C GLY A 148 -6.20 10.72 6.36
N GLY A 149 -5.44 11.19 5.38
CA GLY A 149 -5.33 10.59 4.06
C GLY A 149 -3.89 10.52 3.55
N PHE A 150 -3.69 9.68 2.53
CA PHE A 150 -2.43 9.61 1.80
C PHE A 150 -2.44 10.57 0.60
N TYR A 151 -1.27 11.09 0.28
CA TYR A 151 -1.07 12.05 -0.80
C TYR A 151 0.21 11.72 -1.54
N ALA A 152 0.18 11.87 -2.87
CA ALA A 152 1.37 11.85 -3.70
C ALA A 152 1.79 13.29 -3.99
N CYS A 153 3.03 13.64 -3.65
CA CYS A 153 3.52 15.02 -3.63
C CYS A 153 4.73 15.22 -4.55
N GLY A 154 4.75 16.37 -5.23
CA GLY A 154 5.84 16.77 -6.12
C GLY A 154 5.95 15.90 -7.38
N SER A 155 6.97 16.19 -8.20
CA SER A 155 7.23 15.46 -9.45
C SER A 155 7.62 13.99 -9.22
N GLY A 156 8.26 13.70 -8.09
CA GLY A 156 8.61 12.36 -7.68
C GLY A 156 7.43 11.53 -7.18
N GLN A 157 6.23 12.11 -7.00
CA GLN A 157 5.08 11.43 -6.41
C GLN A 157 5.44 10.75 -5.07
N ASP A 158 6.19 11.46 -4.24
CA ASP A 158 6.56 11.00 -2.91
C ASP A 158 5.30 10.85 -2.07
N VAL A 159 5.19 9.77 -1.29
CA VAL A 159 3.97 9.47 -0.55
C VAL A 159 4.03 10.06 0.86
N TRP A 160 3.04 10.89 1.15
CA TRP A 160 2.85 11.56 2.42
C TRP A 160 1.53 11.14 3.06
N TYR A 161 1.50 11.09 4.38
CA TYR A 161 0.25 11.11 5.12
C TYR A 161 0.02 12.50 5.67
N LYS A 162 -1.22 12.99 5.55
CA LYS A 162 -1.65 14.28 6.09
C LYS A 162 -2.99 14.13 6.80
N VAL A 163 -3.12 14.76 7.97
CA VAL A 163 -4.41 14.87 8.67
C VAL A 163 -5.27 15.93 8.00
N ASP A 164 -4.72 17.12 7.76
CA ASP A 164 -5.32 18.16 6.95
C ASP A 164 -4.65 18.21 5.56
N ALA A 165 -5.44 18.34 4.49
CA ALA A 165 -4.91 18.42 3.13
C ALA A 165 -4.00 19.63 2.90
N ALA A 166 -4.26 20.73 3.63
CA ALA A 166 -3.50 21.98 3.54
C ALA A 166 -2.15 21.92 4.26
N ASP A 167 -1.94 20.92 5.11
CA ASP A 167 -0.70 20.76 5.87
C ASP A 167 0.46 20.25 5.00
N GLY A 168 1.69 20.60 5.39
CA GLY A 168 2.91 20.02 4.83
C GLY A 168 3.24 20.45 3.39
N PRO A 169 3.91 19.60 2.59
CA PRO A 169 4.34 20.00 1.28
C PRO A 169 3.15 20.37 0.39
N THR A 170 3.33 21.38 -0.45
CA THR A 170 2.37 21.77 -1.48
C THR A 170 2.48 20.84 -2.69
N GLU A 171 1.62 21.02 -3.69
CA GLU A 171 1.64 20.23 -4.93
C GLU A 171 1.41 18.73 -4.70
N CYS A 172 0.39 18.43 -3.90
CA CYS A 172 0.01 17.08 -3.57
C CYS A 172 -1.36 16.73 -4.16
N SER A 173 -1.49 15.50 -4.68
CA SER A 173 -2.76 14.91 -5.08
C SER A 173 -3.18 13.84 -4.07
N PRO A 174 -4.45 13.77 -3.66
CA PRO A 174 -4.91 12.71 -2.77
C PRO A 174 -4.77 11.34 -3.47
N ILE A 175 -4.39 10.32 -2.69
CA ILE A 175 -4.31 8.94 -3.16
C ILE A 175 -4.93 7.99 -2.14
N GLU A 176 -5.44 6.87 -2.63
CA GLU A 176 -5.83 5.71 -1.84
C GLU A 176 -4.91 4.55 -2.19
N LEU A 177 -4.36 3.86 -1.19
CA LEU A 177 -3.44 2.74 -1.41
C LEU A 177 -4.18 1.42 -1.20
N TYR A 178 -4.43 0.67 -2.27
CA TYR A 178 -5.16 -0.60 -2.23
C TYR A 178 -4.23 -1.80 -2.27
N THR A 179 -4.58 -2.86 -1.53
CA THR A 179 -3.85 -4.13 -1.55
C THR A 179 -4.13 -4.89 -2.84
N VAL A 180 -3.09 -5.32 -3.54
CA VAL A 180 -3.18 -6.24 -4.68
C VAL A 180 -2.37 -7.49 -4.36
N PRO A 181 -2.95 -8.71 -4.39
CA PRO A 181 -2.22 -9.93 -4.04
C PRO A 181 -0.94 -10.13 -4.86
N VAL A 182 0.14 -10.58 -4.21
CA VAL A 182 1.32 -11.11 -4.92
C VAL A 182 1.07 -12.57 -5.23
N THR A 183 1.09 -12.91 -6.52
CA THR A 183 0.79 -14.25 -7.03
C THR A 183 2.03 -14.87 -7.68
N VAL A 184 2.19 -16.19 -7.54
CA VAL A 184 3.19 -17.00 -8.25
C VAL A 184 2.59 -17.83 -9.38
#